data_AF-A0A2X1AAX1-F1
#
_entry.id   AF-A0A2X1AAX1-F1
#
_cell.length_a   1.000
_cell.length_b   1.000
_cell.length_c   1.000
_cell.angle_alpha   90.00
_cell.angle_beta   90.00
_cell.angle_gamma   90.00
#
_symmetry.space_group_name_H-M   'P 1'
#
loop_
_entity.id
_entity.type
_entity.pdbx_description
1 polymer ?
#
loop_
_entity_poly.entity_id
_entity_poly.type
_entity_poly.pdbx_seq_one_letter_code
_entity_poly.pdbx_strand_id
1 'polypeptide(L)' 'MVARVVTVAFDGVDARRVDVEVQQVGSPAGAFAIVGLPDKAVAESRERVRGAFAGIGLALPAK' A
#
# COMPACT_ATOMS: atom_id res chain seq x y z
N MET A 1 -0.11 12.65 7.90
CA MET A 1 1.13 12.01 8.41
C MET A 1 1.77 11.23 7.27
N VAL A 2 3.10 11.29 7.10
CA VAL A 2 3.82 10.45 6.13
C VAL A 2 4.42 9.27 6.87
N ALA A 3 4.12 8.05 6.43
CA ALA A 3 4.79 6.83 6.86
C ALA A 3 5.76 6.40 5.76
N ARG A 4 6.95 5.92 6.15
CA ARG A 4 7.95 5.39 5.23
C ARG A 4 8.41 4.02 5.71
N VAL A 5 8.55 3.08 4.77
CA VAL A 5 9.10 1.76 5.04
C VAL A 5 10.08 1.38 3.93
N VAL A 6 11.19 0.75 4.33
CA VAL A 6 12.14 0.15 3.38
C VAL A 6 11.73 -1.30 3.17
N THR A 7 11.59 -1.70 1.92
CA THR A 7 11.33 -3.07 1.51
C THR A 7 12.26 -3.46 0.36
N VAL A 8 12.05 -4.66 -0.20
CA VAL A 8 12.78 -5.16 -1.36
C VAL A 8 11.82 -5.69 -2.42
N ALA A 9 12.23 -5.60 -3.68
CA ALA A 9 11.62 -6.30 -4.79
C ALA A 9 12.68 -7.16 -5.48
N PHE A 10 12.29 -8.31 -6.02
CA PHE A 10 13.21 -9.18 -6.75
C PHE A 10 13.18 -8.86 -8.24
N ASP A 11 14.36 -8.68 -8.81
CA ASP A 11 14.62 -8.52 -10.24
C ASP A 11 15.47 -9.72 -10.68
N GLY A 12 14.80 -10.81 -11.06
CA GLY A 12 15.45 -12.12 -11.22
C GLY A 12 16.02 -12.63 -9.90
N VAL A 13 17.34 -12.69 -9.80
CA VAL A 13 18.06 -13.13 -8.57
C VAL A 13 18.50 -11.96 -7.69
N ASP A 14 18.38 -10.73 -8.17
CA ASP A 14 18.83 -9.54 -7.46
C ASP A 14 17.72 -8.99 -6.57
N ALA A 15 18.04 -8.74 -5.29
CA ALA A 15 17.15 -8.01 -4.39
C ALA A 15 17.39 -6.50 -4.54
N ARG A 16 16.42 -5.80 -5.11
CA ARG A 16 16.46 -4.34 -5.24
C ARG A 16 15.77 -3.71 -4.05
N ARG A 17 16.45 -2.76 -3.40
CA ARG A 17 15.87 -1.94 -2.34
C ARG A 17 14.76 -1.07 -2.92
N VAL A 18 13.62 -1.03 -2.22
CA VAL A 18 12.47 -0.19 -2.56
C VAL A 18 12.09 0.63 -1.33
N ASP A 19 12.05 1.94 -1.49
CA ASP A 19 11.49 2.85 -0.49
C ASP A 19 10.00 3.07 -0.80
N VAL A 20 9.15 2.71 0.16
CA VAL A 20 7.70 2.92 0.05
C VAL A 20 7.31 4.06 0.98
N GLU A 21 6.60 5.02 0.43
CA GLU A 21 6.08 6.17 1.16
C GLU A 21 4.56 6.18 1.07
N VAL A 22 3.92 6.43 2.21
CA VAL A 22 2.47 6.52 2.33
C VAL A 22 2.14 7.86 2.94
N GLN A 23 1.33 8.63 2.24
CA GLN A 23 0.78 9.86 2.76
C GLN A 23 -0.72 9.70 2.96
N GLN A 24 -1.16 9.93 4.20
CA GLN A 24 -2.57 10.10 4.46
C GLN A 24 -2.96 11.52 4.05
N VAL A 25 -3.76 11.60 3.00
CA VAL A 25 -4.37 12.83 2.49
C VAL A 25 -5.85 12.85 2.88
N GLY A 26 -6.39 14.03 3.18
CA GLY A 26 -7.82 14.24 3.40
C GLY A 26 -8.60 14.07 2.10
N SER A 27 -8.67 12.85 1.60
CA SER A 27 -9.40 12.46 0.40
C SER A 27 -10.86 12.21 0.74
N PRO A 28 -11.81 12.35 -0.22
CA PRO A 28 -13.13 11.74 -0.07
C PRO A 28 -13.01 10.27 0.36
N ALA A 29 -13.91 9.86 1.24
CA ALA A 29 -13.82 8.66 2.07
C ALA A 29 -13.30 7.41 1.32
N GLY A 30 -12.25 6.78 1.85
CA GLY A 30 -11.85 5.40 1.49
C GLY A 30 -11.01 5.23 0.22
N ALA A 31 -10.56 6.31 -0.42
CA ALA A 31 -9.63 6.20 -1.54
C ALA A 31 -8.26 5.71 -1.07
N PHE A 32 -7.81 4.59 -1.65
CA PHE A 32 -6.46 4.06 -1.48
C PHE A 32 -5.85 3.93 -2.87
N ALA A 33 -5.02 4.90 -3.25
CA ALA A 33 -4.33 4.94 -4.52
C ALA A 33 -2.92 4.38 -4.38
N ILE A 34 -2.45 3.64 -5.39
CA ILE A 34 -1.06 3.22 -5.53
C ILE A 34 -0.54 3.85 -6.80
N VAL A 35 0.60 4.54 -6.71
CA VAL A 35 1.25 5.27 -7.81
C VAL A 35 2.70 4.81 -7.97
N GLY A 36 3.38 5.26 -9.03
CA GLY A 36 4.74 4.84 -9.33
C GLY A 36 4.83 3.63 -10.26
N LEU A 37 3.83 3.45 -11.14
CA LEU A 37 3.75 2.37 -12.13
C LEU A 37 3.85 0.97 -11.49
N PRO A 38 3.03 0.65 -10.49
CA PRO A 38 3.04 -0.67 -9.86
C PRO A 38 2.60 -1.75 -10.86
N ASP A 39 3.09 -2.97 -10.65
CA ASP A 39 2.54 -4.13 -11.34
C ASP A 39 1.15 -4.52 -10.79
N LYS A 40 0.55 -5.54 -11.41
CA LYS A 40 -0.78 -6.03 -11.04
C LYS A 40 -0.83 -6.62 -9.62
N ALA A 41 0.21 -7.33 -9.19
CA ALA A 41 0.24 -7.99 -7.88
C ALA A 41 0.27 -6.96 -6.73
N VAL A 42 1.01 -5.86 -6.93
CA VAL A 42 1.03 -4.71 -6.04
C VAL A 42 -0.31 -3.99 -6.07
N ALA A 43 -0.91 -3.78 -7.25
CA ALA A 43 -2.23 -3.15 -7.36
C ALA A 43 -3.34 -3.95 -6.64
N GLU A 44 -3.33 -5.28 -6.74
CA GLU A 44 -4.28 -6.18 -6.06
C GLU A 44 -4.05 -6.28 -4.55
N SER A 45 -2.83 -5.97 -4.08
CA SER A 45 -2.52 -6.00 -2.64
C SER A 45 -3.40 -5.07 -1.82
N ARG A 46 -3.86 -3.97 -2.41
CA ARG A 46 -4.82 -3.04 -1.79
C ARG A 46 -6.09 -3.75 -1.32
N GLU A 47 -6.63 -4.65 -2.15
CA GLU A 47 -7.87 -5.34 -1.81
C GLU A 47 -7.64 -6.40 -0.72
N ARG A 48 -6.48 -7.06 -0.75
CA ARG A 48 -6.04 -7.96 0.34
C ARG A 48 -5.94 -7.22 1.68
N VAL A 49 -5.37 -6.01 1.68
CA VAL A 49 -5.28 -5.17 2.89
C VAL A 49 -6.68 -4.79 3.40
N ARG A 50 -7.60 -4.39 2.51
CA ARG A 50 -8.99 -4.10 2.89
C ARG A 50 -9.68 -5.31 3.51
N GLY A 51 -9.58 -6.48 2.86
CA GLY A 51 -10.15 -7.73 3.37
C GLY A 51 -9.58 -8.11 4.73
N ALA A 52 -8.27 -7.93 4.94
CA ALA A 52 -7.63 -8.18 6.22
C ALA A 52 -8.17 -7.26 7.32
N PHE A 53 -8.29 -5.96 7.05
CA PHE A 53 -8.84 -4.98 8.01
C PHE A 53 -10.29 -5.30 8.35
N ALA A 54 -11.12 -5.58 7.34
CA ALA A 54 -12.51 -5.99 7.55
C ALA A 54 -12.62 -7.27 8.37
N GLY A 55 -11.75 -8.26 8.12
CA GLY A 55 -11.70 -9.53 8.86
C GLY A 55 -11.37 -9.39 10.34
N ILE A 56 -10.68 -8.32 10.74
CA ILE A 56 -10.39 -8.01 12.16
C ILE A 56 -11.28 -6.89 12.73
N GLY A 57 -12.35 -6.53 12.01
CA GLY A 57 -13.33 -5.53 12.47
C GLY A 57 -12.82 -4.09 12.45
N LEU A 58 -11.80 -3.79 11.64
CA LEU A 58 -11.23 -2.44 11.50
C LEU A 58 -11.65 -1.80 10.16
N ALA A 59 -11.85 -0.49 10.20
CA ALA A 59 -12.02 0.32 9.00
C ALA A 59 -10.67 0.90 8.54
N LEU A 60 -10.58 1.29 7.27
CA LEU A 60 -9.45 2.09 6.81
C LEU A 60 -9.47 3.47 7.51
N PRO A 61 -8.29 4.04 7.83
CA PRO A 61 -8.19 5.34 8.48
C PRO A 61 -8.91 6.45 7.70
N ALA A 62 -9.82 7.19 8.36
CA ALA A 62 -10.71 8.14 7.71
C ALA A 62 -10.18 9.59 7.64
N LYS A 63 -9.01 9.89 8.20
CA LYS A 63 -8.47 11.26 8.24
C LYS A 63 -6.97 11.31 8.45
#